data_AF-A0A534ZMH8-F1
#
_entry.id   AF-A0A534ZMH8-F1
#
_cell.length_a   1.000
_cell.length_b   1.000
_cell.length_c   1.000
_cell.angle_alpha   90.00
_cell.angle_beta   90.00
_cell.angle_gamma   90.00
#
_symmetry.space_group_name_H-M   'P 1'
#
loop_
_entity.id
_entity.type
_entity.pdbx_description
1 polymer ?
#
loop_
_entity_poly.entity_id
_entity_poly.type
_entity_poly.pdbx_seq_one_letter_code
_entity_poly.pdbx_strand_id
1 'polypeptide(L)' 'MAVPGLTPVTEIKRRASEVIADVRATRQPVLITERGRCAAVPLEVETYDTLLRRLAVLEGLASSPCSR' A
#
# COMPACT_ATOMS: atom_id res chain seq x y z
N MET A 1 12.70 -4.90 -5.89
CA MET A 1 11.43 -4.25 -5.52
C MET A 1 11.43 -2.86 -6.16
N ALA A 2 10.40 -2.51 -6.93
CA ALA A 2 10.23 -1.12 -7.35
C ALA A 2 9.94 -0.28 -6.10
N VAL A 3 10.64 0.84 -5.94
CA VAL A 3 10.37 1.78 -4.86
C VAL A 3 9.10 2.54 -5.24
N PRO A 4 8.06 2.59 -4.37
CA PRO A 4 6.85 3.35 -4.66
C PRO A 4 7.19 4.82 -4.92
N GLY A 5 6.47 5.44 -5.87
CA GLY A 5 6.62 6.86 -6.15
C GLY A 5 6.35 7.69 -4.90
N LEU A 6 7.13 8.76 -4.67
CA LEU A 6 7.04 9.57 -3.46
C LEU A 6 6.25 10.85 -3.72
N THR A 7 5.19 11.07 -2.95
CA THR A 7 4.26 12.19 -3.12
C THR A 7 4.07 12.93 -1.79
N PRO A 8 4.33 14.24 -1.70
CA PRO A 8 4.05 15.00 -0.49
C PRO A 8 2.55 15.16 -0.26
N VAL A 9 2.12 15.20 1.01
CA VAL A 9 0.70 15.33 1.39
C VAL A 9 0.03 16.58 0.81
N THR A 10 0.80 17.63 0.54
CA THR A 10 0.32 18.85 -0.11
C THR A 10 -0.15 18.61 -1.55
N GLU A 11 0.47 17.66 -2.26
CA GLU A 11 0.06 17.29 -3.62
C GLU A 11 -1.26 16.52 -3.60
N ILE A 12 -1.44 15.62 -2.63
CA ILE A 12 -2.70 14.91 -2.41
C ILE A 12 -3.85 15.88 -2.17
N LYS A 13 -3.64 16.89 -1.30
CA LYS A 13 -4.66 17.91 -1.01
C LYS A 13 -5.09 18.71 -2.23
N ARG A 14 -4.21 18.86 -3.24
CA ARG A 14 -4.49 19.60 -4.47
C ARG A 14 -5.13 18.74 -5.56
N ARG A 15 -4.71 17.47 -5.68
CA ARG A 15 -5.04 16.59 -6.82
C ARG A 15 -5.47 15.18 -6.38
N ALA A 16 -6.24 15.09 -5.29
CA ALA A 16 -6.65 13.82 -4.70
C ALA A 16 -7.25 12.86 -5.73
N SER A 17 -8.19 13.34 -6.56
CA SER A 17 -8.87 12.53 -7.57
C SER A 17 -7.92 11.94 -8.61
N GLU A 18 -6.91 12.71 -9.04
CA GLU A 18 -5.94 12.27 -10.04
C GLU A 18 -5.02 11.20 -9.45
N VAL A 19 -4.53 11.41 -8.23
CA VAL A 19 -3.69 10.43 -7.54
C VAL A 19 -4.45 9.12 -7.30
N ILE A 20 -5.73 9.21 -6.93
CA ILE A 20 -6.59 8.02 -6.79
C ILE A 20 -6.76 7.31 -8.14
N ALA A 21 -6.98 8.06 -9.23
CA ALA A 21 -7.11 7.50 -10.56
C ALA A 21 -5.82 6.79 -11.01
N ASP A 22 -4.66 7.39 -10.75
CA ASP A 22 -3.35 6.81 -11.06
C ASP A 22 -3.09 5.52 -10.28
N VAL A 23 -3.34 5.51 -8.96
CA VAL A 23 -3.22 4.31 -8.13
C VAL A 23 -4.13 3.19 -8.64
N ARG A 24 -5.36 3.53 -9.02
CA ARG A 24 -6.33 2.57 -9.56
C ARG A 24 -5.91 2.01 -10.93
N ALA A 25 -5.41 2.86 -11.82
CA ALA A 25 -5.02 2.48 -13.18
C ALA A 25 -3.72 1.64 -13.20
N THR A 26 -2.73 2.08 -12.42
CA THR A 26 -1.40 1.45 -12.41
C THR A 26 -1.30 0.26 -11.46
N ARG A 27 -2.18 0.19 -10.45
CA ARG A 27 -2.06 -0.71 -9.28
C ARG A 27 -0.71 -0.62 -8.58
N GLN A 28 -0.03 0.52 -8.71
CA GLN A 28 1.24 0.77 -8.05
C GLN A 28 1.02 1.55 -6.74
N PRO A 29 1.69 1.15 -5.65
CA PRO A 29 1.67 1.90 -4.40
C PRO A 29 2.34 3.26 -4.59
N VAL A 30 1.80 4.27 -3.91
CA VAL A 30 2.39 5.60 -3.79
C VAL A 30 2.74 5.84 -2.33
N LEU A 31 3.91 6.39 -2.04
CA LEU A 31 4.36 6.73 -0.70
C LEU A 31 4.02 8.20 -0.40
N ILE A 32 3.12 8.43 0.54
CA ILE A 32 2.76 9.77 0.98
C ILE A 32 3.72 10.23 2.07
N THR A 33 4.27 11.44 1.92
CA THR A 33 5.11 12.07 2.95
C THR A 33 4.47 13.30 3.60
N GLU A 34 4.68 13.45 4.90
CA GLU A 34 4.33 14.65 5.66
C GLU A 34 5.53 15.13 6.47
N ARG A 35 5.90 16.41 6.30
CA ARG A 35 7.07 17.02 6.97
C ARG A 35 8.35 16.18 6.80
N GLY A 36 8.58 15.65 5.59
CA GLY A 36 9.75 14.84 5.25
C GLY A 36 9.73 13.39 5.75
N ARG A 37 8.63 12.91 6.32
CA ARG A 37 8.50 11.54 6.83
C ARG A 37 7.40 10.77 6.12
N CYS A 38 7.61 9.46 5.93
CA CYS A 38 6.60 8.55 5.41
C CYS A 38 5.38 8.54 6.34
N ALA A 39 4.21 8.87 5.80
CA ALA A 39 2.97 8.98 6.56
C ALA A 39 1.95 7.90 6.18
N ALA A 40 1.85 7.55 4.89
CA ALA A 40 0.88 6.57 4.40
C ALA A 40 1.30 5.97 3.05
N VAL A 41 0.68 4.83 2.71
CA VAL A 41 0.82 4.19 1.39
C VAL A 41 -0.58 3.86 0.85
N PRO A 42 -1.20 4.72 0.02
CA PRO A 42 -2.40 4.36 -0.72
C PRO A 42 -2.12 3.17 -1.66
N LEU A 43 -3.07 2.24 -1.66
CA LEU A 43 -3.14 1.08 -2.52
C LEU A 43 -4.52 1.02 -3.14
N GLU A 44 -4.61 0.42 -4.33
CA GLU A 44 -5.89 0.04 -4.90
C GLU A 44 -6.54 -1.06 -4.02
N VAL A 45 -7.87 -1.05 -3.94
CA VAL A 45 -8.64 -1.85 -2.97
C VAL A 45 -8.44 -3.36 -3.16
N GLU A 46 -8.54 -3.85 -4.40
CA GLU A 46 -8.33 -5.28 -4.72
C GLU A 46 -6.89 -5.71 -4.41
N THR A 47 -5.93 -4.82 -4.67
CA THR A 47 -4.51 -5.02 -4.34
C THR A 47 -4.31 -5.14 -2.82
N TYR A 48 -4.94 -4.26 -2.04
CA TYR A 48 -4.91 -4.32 -0.58
C TYR A 48 -5.57 -5.59 -0.03
N ASP A 49 -6.74 -5.97 -0.55
CA ASP A 49 -7.43 -7.21 -0.13
C ASP A 49 -6.58 -8.46 -0.42
N THR A 50 -5.96 -8.51 -1.60
CA THR A 50 -5.05 -9.60 -1.97
C THR A 50 -3.85 -9.68 -1.04
N LEU A 51 -3.29 -8.54 -0.63
CA LEU A 51 -2.20 -8.49 0.35
C LEU A 51 -2.65 -9.01 1.72
N LEU A 52 -3.82 -8.60 2.20
CA LEU A 52 -4.37 -9.11 3.47
C LEU A 52 -4.63 -10.61 3.44
N ARG A 53 -5.20 -11.15 2.35
CA ARG A 53 -5.40 -12.59 2.19
C ARG A 53 -4.10 -13.37 2.23
N ARG A 54 -3.07 -12.86 1.54
CA ARG A 54 -1.73 -13.48 1.56
C ARG A 54 -1.13 -13.46 2.95
N LEU A 55 -1.23 -12.33 3.65
CA LEU A 55 -0.74 -12.20 5.02
C LEU A 55 -1.44 -13.19 5.96
N ALA A 56 -2.76 -13.31 5.87
CA ALA A 56 -3.53 -14.25 6.68
C ALA A 56 -3.09 -15.71 6.48
N VAL A 57 -2.79 -16.12 5.24
CA VAL A 57 -2.24 -17.45 4.96
C VAL A 57 -0.86 -17.61 5.61
N LEU A 58 0.03 -16.64 5.44
CA LEU A 58 1.38 -16.69 6.00
C LEU A 58 1.38 -16.73 7.53
N GLU A 59 0.51 -15.94 8.17
CA GLU A 59 0.32 -15.95 9.61
C GLU A 59 -0.24 -17.28 10.10
N GLY A 60 -1.19 -17.89 9.39
CA GLY A 60 -1.71 -19.22 9.71
C GLY A 60 -0.64 -20.31 9.63
N LEU A 61 0.28 -20.22 8.66
CA LEU A 61 1.43 -21.13 8.55
C LEU A 61 2.46 -20.91 9.68
N ALA A 62 2.75 -19.65 10.01
CA ALA A 62 3.70 -19.31 11.08
C ALA A 62 3.17 -19.64 12.49
N SER A 63 1.85 -19.55 12.69
CA SER A 63 1.20 -19.84 13.97
C SER A 63 0.95 -21.34 14.20
N SER A 64 1.02 -22.18 13.16
CA SER A 64 0.86 -23.63 13.30
C SER A 64 2.14 -24.21 13.91
N PRO A 65 2.11 -24.79 15.13
CA PRO A 65 3.28 -25.48 15.65
C PRO A 65 3.60 -26.63 14.69
N CYS A 66 4.85 -26.69 14.19
CA CYS A 66 5.34 -27.91 13.57
C CYS A 66 5.18 -29.03 14.60
N SER A 67 4.20 -29.93 14.39
CA SER A 67 4.08 -31.16 15.14
C SER A 67 5.36 -31.94 14.94
N ARG A 68 6.19 -31.96 15.98
CA ARG A 68 7.36 -32.82 16.08
C ARG A 68 6.93 -34.16 16.66
#